data_AF-A0A151L666-F1
#
_entry.id   AF-A0A151L666-F1
#
_cell.length_a   1.000
_cell.length_b   1.000
_cell.length_c   1.000
_cell.angle_alpha   90.00
_cell.angle_beta   90.00
_cell.angle_gamma   90.00
#
_symmetry.space_group_name_H-M   'P 1'
#
loop_
_entity.id
_entity.type
_entity.pdbx_description
1 polymer ?
#
loop_
_entity_poly.entity_id
_entity_poly.type
_entity_poly.pdbx_seq_one_letter_code
_entity_poly.pdbx_strand_id
1 'polypeptide(L)'
;MNRNESDKIKCKNQADINECVNKENTQEEKEKLCDEKKKNDEKKNSCDEKKKNDEKKNSCDEKKNSCDEKNNSCDEKKNSCEEKKNNIALDDDVNINKIVEKMSIEEPEILKKIFNLMKKNSCLNYYPLLTPYHNIEKIVDILIQENYEYENTWTVHCEASFICRLFYEGFIPVASKQKIYKMENSKTIMYKECLLIPKIHFIRSCMHPSEIHISKKVKKKCKHFYISIDKNFEGVMEGIVEKHGENWLYPFVQEEFKKIFYKHVTYKNVKIHSVELWFGDELVAGEIGNTVGSVYTSLTGFQRKSCAGTIQLCALAKLLEMQKFNLWDLGMLLPYKKDIGSKEISMKEFYTKHRLFKHQHAEFKTPFMDKLNCSVLIKGTNPQSFKEE
;
A
#
# COMPACT_ATOMS: atom_id res chain seq x y z
N MET A 1 -42.56 -39.21 -7.45
CA MET A 1 -41.21 -39.53 -6.94
C MET A 1 -40.25 -38.46 -7.44
N ASN A 2 -40.07 -37.36 -6.69
CA ASN A 2 -39.09 -36.30 -6.99
C ASN A 2 -38.74 -35.60 -5.66
N ARG A 3 -37.76 -36.13 -4.94
CA ARG A 3 -37.21 -35.52 -3.71
C ARG A 3 -35.69 -35.66 -3.52
N ASN A 4 -34.93 -36.22 -4.48
CA ASN A 4 -33.54 -36.63 -4.21
C ASN A 4 -32.42 -35.91 -5.01
N GLU A 5 -32.70 -34.81 -5.73
CA GLU A 5 -31.64 -34.04 -6.43
C GLU A 5 -31.23 -32.74 -5.71
N SER A 6 -32.11 -32.15 -4.91
CA SER A 6 -31.80 -30.92 -4.13
C SER A 6 -30.85 -31.18 -2.95
N ASP A 7 -30.85 -32.39 -2.39
CA ASP A 7 -30.03 -32.73 -1.23
C ASP A 7 -28.59 -33.14 -1.61
N LYS A 8 -28.38 -33.63 -2.84
CA LYS A 8 -27.03 -33.94 -3.35
C LYS A 8 -26.20 -32.70 -3.68
N ILE A 9 -26.83 -31.58 -4.03
CA ILE A 9 -26.15 -30.31 -4.31
C ILE A 9 -25.77 -29.58 -3.02
N LYS A 10 -26.58 -29.71 -1.95
CA LYS A 10 -26.26 -29.16 -0.63
C LYS A 10 -25.10 -29.89 0.06
N CYS A 11 -24.99 -31.22 -0.08
CA CYS A 11 -23.88 -31.97 0.51
C CYS A 11 -22.51 -31.73 -0.16
N LYS A 12 -22.47 -31.37 -1.46
CA LYS A 12 -21.21 -31.01 -2.14
C LYS A 12 -20.71 -29.63 -1.72
N ASN A 13 -21.58 -28.63 -1.63
CA ASN A 13 -21.20 -27.28 -1.20
C ASN A 13 -20.72 -27.25 0.27
N GLN A 14 -21.28 -28.08 1.16
CA GLN A 14 -20.83 -28.14 2.55
C GLN A 14 -19.46 -28.82 2.71
N ALA A 15 -19.14 -29.80 1.85
CA ALA A 15 -17.84 -30.46 1.83
C ALA A 15 -16.72 -29.53 1.32
N ASP A 16 -17.00 -28.75 0.27
CA ASP A 16 -16.03 -27.79 -0.30
C ASP A 16 -15.78 -26.60 0.65
N ILE A 17 -16.79 -26.16 1.41
CA ILE A 17 -16.66 -25.12 2.45
C ILE A 17 -15.82 -25.64 3.63
N ASN A 18 -16.05 -26.88 4.08
CA ASN A 18 -15.28 -27.47 5.17
C ASN A 18 -13.82 -27.73 4.76
N GLU A 19 -13.53 -28.00 3.48
CA GLU A 19 -12.17 -28.16 2.97
C GLU A 19 -11.42 -26.81 2.86
N CYS A 20 -12.11 -25.71 2.57
CA CYS A 20 -11.56 -24.35 2.60
C CYS A 20 -11.27 -23.86 4.03
N VAL A 21 -12.19 -24.09 4.97
CA VAL A 21 -12.01 -23.71 6.40
C VAL A 21 -10.87 -24.50 7.05
N ASN A 22 -10.70 -25.78 6.70
CA ASN A 22 -9.57 -26.57 7.18
C ASN A 22 -8.24 -26.09 6.60
N LYS A 23 -8.19 -25.64 5.34
CA LYS A 23 -6.96 -25.08 4.72
C LYS A 23 -6.55 -23.74 5.35
N GLU A 24 -7.51 -22.89 5.74
CA GLU A 24 -7.24 -21.63 6.46
C GLU A 24 -6.74 -21.87 7.89
N ASN A 25 -7.34 -22.81 8.64
CA ASN A 25 -6.84 -23.17 9.98
C ASN A 25 -5.43 -23.77 9.94
N THR A 26 -5.11 -24.55 8.91
CA THR A 26 -3.75 -25.12 8.74
C THR A 26 -2.71 -24.05 8.39
N GLN A 27 -3.13 -22.91 7.84
CA GLN A 27 -2.24 -21.80 7.47
C GLN A 27 -2.00 -20.86 8.66
N GLU A 28 -3.03 -20.56 9.45
CA GLU A 28 -2.88 -19.86 10.74
C GLU A 28 -2.04 -20.64 11.76
N GLU A 29 -2.15 -21.97 11.81
CA GLU A 29 -1.31 -22.80 12.69
C GLU A 29 0.16 -22.82 12.24
N LYS A 30 0.43 -22.80 10.92
CA LYS A 30 1.79 -22.72 10.38
C LYS A 30 2.45 -21.37 10.62
N GLU A 31 1.68 -20.27 10.58
CA GLU A 31 2.18 -18.94 10.93
C GLU A 31 2.53 -18.84 12.42
N LYS A 32 1.71 -19.39 13.32
CA LYS A 32 2.00 -19.45 14.77
C LYS A 32 3.24 -20.30 15.08
N LEU A 33 3.42 -21.44 14.40
CA LEU A 33 4.61 -22.30 14.54
C LEU A 33 5.90 -21.67 14.00
N CYS A 34 5.79 -20.76 13.02
CA CYS A 34 6.93 -19.99 12.50
C CYS A 34 7.36 -18.87 13.46
N ASP A 35 6.41 -18.22 14.13
CA ASP A 35 6.69 -17.17 15.13
C ASP A 35 7.25 -17.74 16.45
N GLU A 36 6.86 -18.95 16.85
CA GLU A 36 7.46 -19.64 18.00
C GLU A 36 8.89 -20.12 17.72
N LYS A 37 9.21 -20.52 16.48
CA LYS A 37 10.58 -20.87 16.09
C LYS A 37 11.51 -19.66 16.06
N LYS A 38 11.06 -18.51 15.55
CA LYS A 38 11.84 -17.25 15.57
C LYS A 38 12.17 -16.78 16.99
N LYS A 39 11.22 -16.90 17.93
CA LYS A 39 11.46 -16.58 19.36
C LYS A 39 12.43 -17.53 20.07
N ASN A 40 12.55 -18.78 19.61
CA ASN A 40 13.49 -19.74 20.18
C ASN A 40 14.91 -19.62 19.60
N ASP A 41 15.06 -19.14 18.37
CA ASP A 41 16.38 -18.86 17.77
C ASP A 41 17.02 -17.57 18.33
N GLU A 42 16.22 -16.56 18.70
CA GLU A 42 16.70 -15.35 19.38
C GLU A 42 17.20 -15.59 20.82
N LYS A 43 16.68 -16.62 21.50
CA LYS A 43 17.18 -17.02 22.84
C LYS A 43 18.45 -17.86 22.80
N LYS A 44 18.83 -18.43 21.66
CA LYS A 44 20.08 -19.19 21.50
C LYS A 44 21.27 -18.34 21.05
N ASN A 45 21.04 -17.20 20.41
CA ASN A 45 22.11 -16.32 19.94
C ASN A 45 22.58 -15.25 20.95
N SER A 46 21.99 -15.16 22.16
CA SER A 46 22.42 -14.20 23.19
C SER A 46 23.44 -14.77 24.21
N CYS A 47 24.04 -15.94 23.95
CA CYS A 47 25.01 -16.57 24.86
C CYS A 47 26.43 -16.78 24.31
N ASP A 48 26.74 -16.43 23.05
CA ASP A 48 28.03 -16.78 22.42
C ASP A 48 28.89 -15.59 21.91
N GLU A 49 28.70 -14.36 22.41
CA GLU A 49 29.59 -13.22 22.11
C GLU A 49 30.29 -12.61 23.34
N LYS A 50 30.55 -13.41 24.36
CA LYS A 50 31.51 -13.07 25.42
C LYS A 50 32.56 -14.17 25.57
N LYS A 51 33.55 -14.18 24.69
CA LYS A 51 34.94 -14.61 24.92
C LYS A 51 35.68 -14.69 23.59
N LYS A 52 36.76 -13.92 23.50
CA LYS A 52 37.99 -14.08 22.69
C LYS A 52 38.31 -12.81 21.91
N ASN A 53 39.23 -12.02 22.44
CA ASN A 53 40.47 -11.70 21.76
C ASN A 53 41.38 -10.98 22.76
N ASP A 54 42.08 -11.80 23.54
CA ASP A 54 43.31 -11.41 24.23
C ASP A 54 44.48 -12.14 23.56
N GLU A 55 45.59 -11.40 23.47
CA GLU A 55 46.98 -11.82 23.25
C GLU A 55 47.50 -12.14 21.84
N LYS A 56 48.29 -11.18 21.32
CA LYS A 56 49.76 -11.24 21.10
C LYS A 56 50.12 -9.98 20.28
N LYS A 57 51.19 -9.20 20.50
CA LYS A 57 52.46 -9.37 21.23
C LYS A 57 53.19 -8.01 21.30
N ASN A 58 53.80 -7.74 22.46
CA ASN A 58 55.10 -7.08 22.75
C ASN A 58 55.69 -6.02 21.80
N SER A 59 56.02 -4.82 22.32
CA SER A 59 57.36 -4.52 22.91
C SER A 59 57.48 -3.05 23.38
N CYS A 60 58.02 -2.85 24.61
CA CYS A 60 59.04 -1.86 25.02
C CYS A 60 58.78 -0.35 24.84
N ASP A 61 59.06 0.58 25.76
CA ASP A 61 59.84 0.60 27.00
C ASP A 61 59.45 1.79 27.89
N GLU A 62 59.72 1.65 29.19
CA GLU A 62 59.65 2.66 30.25
C GLU A 62 60.83 3.67 30.20
N LYS A 63 60.61 4.93 30.66
CA LYS A 63 61.30 5.59 31.81
C LYS A 63 61.40 7.13 31.71
N LYS A 64 60.77 7.77 32.70
CA LYS A 64 61.31 8.73 33.70
C LYS A 64 61.72 10.19 33.36
N ASN A 65 61.41 11.00 34.38
CA ASN A 65 61.96 12.29 34.85
C ASN A 65 61.37 13.55 34.18
N SER A 66 60.52 14.34 34.85
CA SER A 66 60.61 15.12 36.11
C SER A 66 61.41 16.42 36.00
N CYS A 67 60.85 17.43 36.66
CA CYS A 67 61.33 18.77 37.01
C CYS A 67 60.70 19.90 36.19
N ASP A 68 59.63 20.53 36.72
CA ASP A 68 59.65 21.61 37.74
C ASP A 68 59.93 22.95 37.02
N GLU A 69 59.20 24.04 37.20
CA GLU A 69 58.36 24.44 38.32
C GLU A 69 57.69 25.78 37.98
N LYS A 70 56.67 26.11 38.79
CA LYS A 70 56.25 27.45 39.24
C LYS A 70 55.09 28.16 38.53
N ASN A 71 53.96 28.01 39.22
CA ASN A 71 53.16 29.08 39.85
C ASN A 71 52.27 29.92 38.92
N ASN A 72 51.05 30.27 39.27
CA ASN A 72 50.18 30.04 40.43
C ASN A 72 48.76 30.34 39.92
N SER A 73 47.77 29.52 40.31
CA SER A 73 46.64 29.91 41.19
C SER A 73 45.77 31.04 40.61
N CYS A 74 44.46 30.98 40.44
CA CYS A 74 43.30 30.40 41.13
C CYS A 74 42.09 30.98 40.31
N ASP A 75 40.86 30.49 40.22
CA ASP A 75 40.15 29.35 40.76
C ASP A 75 38.87 29.17 39.91
N GLU A 76 38.52 27.92 39.69
CA GLU A 76 37.17 27.36 39.75
C GLU A 76 35.99 28.08 39.05
N LYS A 77 35.50 27.43 37.98
CA LYS A 77 34.19 26.76 38.04
C LYS A 77 34.06 25.67 36.96
N LYS A 78 34.00 24.43 37.45
CA LYS A 78 33.53 23.23 36.74
C LYS A 78 32.11 23.46 36.19
N ASN A 79 31.88 23.10 34.92
CA ASN A 79 31.11 21.91 34.52
C ASN A 79 30.40 22.06 33.16
N SER A 80 30.42 20.93 32.46
CA SER A 80 29.47 20.40 31.46
C SER A 80 29.32 21.13 30.14
N CYS A 81 30.10 20.62 29.18
CA CYS A 81 29.68 20.14 27.86
C CYS A 81 28.23 20.46 27.46
N GLU A 82 28.12 21.27 26.42
CA GLU A 82 26.91 21.66 25.71
C GLU A 82 26.09 20.44 25.25
N GLU A 83 24.93 20.22 25.88
CA GLU A 83 23.82 19.50 25.26
C GLU A 83 23.23 20.37 24.15
N LYS A 84 23.66 20.16 22.89
CA LYS A 84 22.87 20.60 21.74
C LYS A 84 21.70 19.63 21.53
N LYS A 85 20.63 19.83 22.31
CA LYS A 85 19.29 19.32 21.95
C LYS A 85 18.80 20.12 20.73
N ASN A 86 18.79 19.48 19.56
CA ASN A 86 18.08 19.98 18.40
C ASN A 86 16.57 19.96 18.70
N ASN A 87 16.03 21.09 19.18
CA ASN A 87 14.58 21.33 19.14
C ASN A 87 14.20 21.58 17.67
N ILE A 88 13.81 20.52 16.97
CA ILE A 88 13.12 20.64 15.67
C ILE A 88 11.76 21.27 15.99
N ALA A 89 11.60 22.56 15.72
CA ALA A 89 10.28 23.18 15.71
C ALA A 89 9.49 22.52 14.59
N LEU A 90 8.59 21.60 14.94
CA LEU A 90 7.66 21.02 13.98
C LEU A 90 6.72 22.12 13.50
N ASP A 91 6.60 22.25 12.18
CA ASP A 91 5.66 23.18 11.57
C ASP A 91 4.23 22.93 12.06
N ASP A 92 3.41 23.98 12.11
CA ASP A 92 2.04 23.93 12.63
C ASP A 92 1.16 22.88 11.91
N ASP A 93 1.51 22.56 10.66
CA ASP A 93 0.83 21.57 9.80
C ASP A 93 1.29 20.11 10.04
N VAL A 94 2.18 19.87 11.01
CA VAL A 94 2.63 18.54 11.43
C VAL A 94 2.55 18.37 12.95
N ASN A 95 2.61 19.48 13.71
CA ASN A 95 2.52 19.45 15.16
C ASN A 95 1.13 19.02 15.63
N ILE A 96 1.05 17.85 16.28
CA ILE A 96 -0.23 17.28 16.72
C ILE A 96 -1.01 18.19 17.68
N ASN A 97 -0.35 18.95 18.54
CA ASN A 97 -1.04 19.84 19.48
C ASN A 97 -1.74 20.98 18.73
N LYS A 98 -1.10 21.52 17.70
CA LYS A 98 -1.66 22.57 16.84
C LYS A 98 -2.79 22.05 15.96
N ILE A 99 -2.64 20.83 15.44
CA ILE A 99 -3.70 20.17 14.68
C ILE A 99 -4.92 19.88 15.58
N VAL A 100 -4.71 19.40 16.79
CA VAL A 100 -5.78 19.16 17.77
C VAL A 100 -6.48 20.47 18.16
N GLU A 101 -5.72 21.55 18.41
CA GLU A 101 -6.25 22.88 18.67
C GLU A 101 -7.18 23.33 17.53
N LYS A 102 -6.72 23.23 16.27
CA LYS A 102 -7.52 23.56 15.10
C LYS A 102 -8.76 22.68 14.93
N MET A 103 -8.62 21.36 15.08
CA MET A 103 -9.72 20.41 14.98
C MET A 103 -10.77 20.62 16.10
N SER A 104 -10.36 21.10 17.27
CA SER A 104 -11.29 21.39 18.37
C SER A 104 -12.26 22.52 18.04
N ILE A 105 -11.86 23.42 17.14
CA ILE A 105 -12.66 24.55 16.67
C ILE A 105 -13.47 24.15 15.44
N GLU A 106 -12.83 23.53 14.45
CA GLU A 106 -13.46 23.27 13.15
C GLU A 106 -14.29 21.97 13.10
N GLU A 107 -13.84 20.90 13.76
CA GLU A 107 -14.46 19.58 13.71
C GLU A 107 -14.50 18.87 15.09
N PRO A 108 -15.11 19.49 16.12
CA PRO A 108 -15.07 18.98 17.49
C PRO A 108 -15.63 17.55 17.65
N GLU A 109 -16.66 17.20 16.87
CA GLU A 109 -17.25 15.85 16.90
C GLU A 109 -16.33 14.79 16.29
N ILE A 110 -15.59 15.12 15.23
CA ILE A 110 -14.60 14.22 14.62
C ILE A 110 -13.41 14.03 15.57
N LEU A 111 -12.94 15.12 16.20
CA LEU A 111 -11.88 15.04 17.20
C LEU A 111 -12.29 14.14 18.38
N LYS A 112 -13.52 14.31 18.90
CA LYS A 112 -14.09 13.45 19.94
C LYS A 112 -14.18 11.99 19.49
N LYS A 113 -14.53 11.73 18.22
CA LYS A 113 -14.54 10.39 17.64
C LYS A 113 -13.14 9.77 17.63
N ILE A 114 -12.12 10.50 17.19
CA ILE A 114 -10.71 10.07 17.21
C ILE A 114 -10.28 9.67 18.62
N PHE A 115 -10.51 10.52 19.62
CA PHE A 115 -10.17 10.22 21.01
C PHE A 115 -10.89 8.97 21.53
N ASN A 116 -12.17 8.80 21.21
CA ASN A 116 -12.94 7.62 21.60
C ASN A 116 -12.42 6.34 20.94
N LEU A 117 -11.99 6.40 19.69
CA LEU A 117 -11.39 5.30 18.96
C LEU A 117 -10.05 4.89 19.59
N MET A 118 -9.16 5.85 19.84
CA MET A 118 -7.85 5.62 20.46
C MET A 118 -7.96 5.04 21.87
N LYS A 119 -8.95 5.50 22.65
CA LYS A 119 -9.21 4.99 24.01
C LYS A 119 -9.71 3.55 24.01
N LYS A 120 -10.53 3.16 23.03
CA LYS A 120 -11.16 1.83 22.96
C LYS A 120 -10.34 0.81 22.19
N ASN A 121 -9.48 1.25 21.28
CA ASN A 121 -8.62 0.41 20.46
C ASN A 121 -7.16 0.78 20.71
N SER A 122 -6.53 0.13 21.69
CA SER A 122 -5.13 0.40 22.06
C SER A 122 -4.17 0.30 20.88
N CYS A 123 -4.47 -0.59 19.91
CA CYS A 123 -3.67 -0.77 18.69
C CYS A 123 -3.55 0.50 17.83
N LEU A 124 -4.59 1.35 17.78
CA LEU A 124 -4.56 2.57 16.97
C LEU A 124 -3.53 3.59 17.46
N ASN A 125 -3.11 3.51 18.73
CA ASN A 125 -2.08 4.38 19.28
C ASN A 125 -0.67 4.08 18.73
N TYR A 126 -0.47 2.92 18.08
CA TYR A 126 0.81 2.55 17.46
C TYR A 126 0.89 2.93 15.97
N TYR A 127 -0.22 3.35 15.37
CA TYR A 127 -0.27 3.74 13.97
C TYR A 127 -0.44 5.26 13.86
N PRO A 128 0.33 5.95 13.00
CA PRO A 128 0.15 7.37 12.75
C PRO A 128 -1.27 7.69 12.30
N LEU A 129 -1.88 8.68 12.96
CA LEU A 129 -3.15 9.27 12.54
C LEU A 129 -2.90 10.28 11.43
N LEU A 130 -3.64 10.17 10.32
CA LEU A 130 -3.64 11.17 9.26
C LEU A 130 -4.96 11.93 9.27
N THR A 131 -4.92 13.24 9.03
CA THR A 131 -6.11 14.09 8.89
C THR A 131 -5.88 15.11 7.77
N PRO A 132 -6.95 15.74 7.24
CA PRO A 132 -6.81 16.84 6.28
C PRO A 132 -6.00 18.04 6.78
N TYR A 133 -5.81 18.17 8.10
CA TYR A 133 -5.02 19.22 8.71
C TYR A 133 -3.50 18.96 8.65
N HIS A 134 -3.10 17.71 8.41
CA HIS A 134 -1.69 17.37 8.28
C HIS A 134 -1.14 17.77 6.91
N ASN A 135 0.11 18.22 6.89
CA ASN A 135 0.93 18.23 5.70
C ASN A 135 1.42 16.81 5.39
N ILE A 136 0.67 16.13 4.53
CA ILE A 136 0.90 14.73 4.20
C ILE A 136 2.30 14.50 3.61
N GLU A 137 2.83 15.45 2.83
CA GLU A 137 4.18 15.34 2.25
C GLU A 137 5.27 15.33 3.34
N LYS A 138 5.17 16.20 4.34
CA LYS A 138 6.10 16.21 5.48
C LYS A 138 5.92 15.00 6.40
N ILE A 139 4.68 14.51 6.56
CA ILE A 139 4.44 13.27 7.30
C ILE A 139 5.17 12.09 6.63
N VAL A 140 5.13 12.00 5.30
CA VAL A 140 5.92 11.01 4.57
C VAL A 140 7.41 11.15 4.87
N ASP A 141 7.96 12.37 4.91
CA ASP A 141 9.38 12.59 5.27
C ASP A 141 9.71 12.06 6.66
N ILE A 142 8.85 12.32 7.65
CA ILE A 142 9.03 11.82 9.02
C ILE A 142 8.97 10.29 9.03
N LEU A 143 8.00 9.67 8.37
CA LEU A 143 7.87 8.21 8.34
C LEU A 143 9.08 7.53 7.67
N ILE A 144 9.67 8.17 6.65
CA ILE A 144 10.91 7.70 6.02
C ILE A 144 12.11 7.86 6.97
N GLN A 145 12.21 9.00 7.67
CA GLN A 145 13.30 9.27 8.61
C GLN A 145 13.28 8.31 9.81
N GLU A 146 12.09 8.02 10.34
CA GLU A 146 11.87 7.10 11.46
C GLU A 146 11.93 5.61 11.04
N ASN A 147 12.18 5.32 9.77
CA ASN A 147 12.20 3.96 9.22
C ASN A 147 10.93 3.17 9.59
N TYR A 148 9.75 3.75 9.34
CA TYR A 148 8.48 3.22 9.81
C TYR A 148 8.11 1.86 9.18
N GLU A 149 8.24 0.76 9.92
CA GLU A 149 8.11 -0.60 9.36
C GLU A 149 6.67 -1.16 9.36
N TYR A 150 5.75 -0.56 10.11
CA TYR A 150 4.41 -1.13 10.33
C TYR A 150 3.43 -0.94 9.16
N GLU A 151 3.82 -0.17 8.14
CA GLU A 151 3.12 0.10 6.87
C GLU A 151 1.76 0.80 6.93
N ASN A 152 1.03 0.68 8.04
CA ASN A 152 -0.34 1.16 8.19
C ASN A 152 -0.36 2.53 8.85
N THR A 153 -1.15 3.45 8.29
CA THR A 153 -1.64 4.62 9.02
C THR A 153 -3.14 4.48 9.19
N TRP A 154 -3.80 5.40 9.87
CA TRP A 154 -5.26 5.37 9.97
C TRP A 154 -5.85 6.77 9.95
N THR A 155 -7.12 6.85 9.55
CA THR A 155 -7.87 8.11 9.54
C THR A 155 -9.37 7.85 9.66
N VAL A 156 -10.07 8.85 10.20
CA VAL A 156 -11.55 8.90 10.24
C VAL A 156 -12.13 9.69 9.06
N HIS A 157 -11.30 10.47 8.37
CA HIS A 157 -11.66 11.27 7.20
C HIS A 157 -11.61 10.40 5.95
N CYS A 158 -12.74 10.28 5.27
CA CYS A 158 -12.88 9.40 4.11
C CYS A 158 -13.30 10.11 2.83
N GLU A 159 -13.39 11.43 2.87
CA GLU A 159 -13.84 12.25 1.77
C GLU A 159 -12.89 12.13 0.57
N ALA A 160 -13.44 12.09 -0.64
CA ALA A 160 -12.70 12.01 -1.89
C ALA A 160 -11.58 13.06 -1.99
N SER A 161 -11.78 14.26 -1.44
CA SER A 161 -10.78 15.34 -1.43
C SER A 161 -9.53 14.95 -0.64
N PHE A 162 -9.70 14.27 0.50
CA PHE A 162 -8.60 13.78 1.30
C PHE A 162 -7.98 12.51 0.72
N ILE A 163 -8.80 11.59 0.20
CA ILE A 163 -8.32 10.41 -0.55
C ILE A 163 -7.40 10.84 -1.71
N CYS A 164 -7.76 11.86 -2.48
CA CYS A 164 -6.89 12.35 -3.55
C CYS A 164 -5.57 12.91 -3.02
N ARG A 165 -5.54 13.56 -1.84
CA ARG A 165 -4.27 14.00 -1.23
C ARG A 165 -3.38 12.82 -0.86
N LEU A 166 -3.98 11.75 -0.33
CA LEU A 166 -3.27 10.51 -0.01
C LEU A 166 -2.70 9.86 -1.28
N PHE A 167 -3.50 9.72 -2.34
CA PHE A 167 -3.01 9.22 -3.64
C PHE A 167 -1.90 10.08 -4.21
N TYR A 168 -2.07 11.41 -4.20
CA TYR A 168 -1.08 12.35 -4.72
C TYR A 168 0.28 12.19 -4.03
N GLU A 169 0.29 11.92 -2.72
CA GLU A 169 1.53 11.69 -2.00
C GLU A 169 2.05 10.25 -2.08
N GLY A 170 1.28 9.28 -2.57
CA GLY A 170 1.75 7.91 -2.85
C GLY A 170 1.23 6.82 -1.89
N PHE A 171 0.29 7.16 -1.00
CA PHE A 171 -0.40 6.18 -0.16
C PHE A 171 -1.38 5.34 -1.00
N ILE A 172 -1.63 4.11 -0.55
CA ILE A 172 -2.76 3.29 -1.01
C ILE A 172 -3.84 3.28 0.09
N PRO A 173 -4.95 4.03 -0.07
CA PRO A 173 -6.08 4.00 0.84
C PRO A 173 -6.83 2.66 0.73
N VAL A 174 -6.79 1.86 1.79
CA VAL A 174 -7.67 0.70 1.98
C VAL A 174 -8.55 0.96 3.20
N ALA A 175 -9.65 0.24 3.40
CA ALA A 175 -10.45 0.36 4.62
C ALA A 175 -10.49 -0.92 5.44
N SER A 176 -10.71 -0.76 6.74
CA SER A 176 -10.82 -1.86 7.71
C SER A 176 -11.94 -1.59 8.72
N LYS A 177 -12.66 -2.65 9.10
CA LYS A 177 -13.70 -2.60 10.14
C LYS A 177 -13.06 -2.69 11.53
N GLN A 178 -13.13 -1.61 12.30
CA GLN A 178 -12.76 -1.59 13.71
C GLN A 178 -13.98 -1.87 14.59
N LYS A 179 -13.78 -2.66 15.65
CA LYS A 179 -14.83 -2.90 16.65
C LYS A 179 -14.87 -1.72 17.62
N ILE A 180 -16.06 -1.24 17.90
CA ILE A 180 -16.30 -0.18 18.87
C ILE A 180 -17.41 -0.62 19.79
N TYR A 181 -17.19 -0.46 21.08
CA TYR A 181 -18.20 -0.77 22.09
C TYR A 181 -18.83 0.53 22.59
N LYS A 182 -20.15 0.68 22.54
CA LYS A 182 -20.89 1.78 23.17
C LYS A 182 -21.77 1.23 24.29
N MET A 183 -21.94 2.03 25.33
CA MET A 183 -22.91 1.76 26.40
C MET A 183 -24.24 2.37 26.00
N GLU A 184 -25.26 1.54 25.79
CA GLU A 184 -26.64 1.96 25.55
C GLU A 184 -27.56 1.20 26.50
N ASN A 185 -28.42 1.90 27.24
CA ASN A 185 -29.35 1.32 28.22
C ASN A 185 -28.68 0.32 29.19
N SER A 186 -27.52 0.69 29.74
CA SER A 186 -26.70 -0.14 30.64
C SER A 186 -26.23 -1.47 30.03
N LYS A 187 -26.22 -1.59 28.70
CA LYS A 187 -25.67 -2.72 27.95
C LYS A 187 -24.54 -2.26 27.04
N THR A 188 -23.48 -3.06 26.98
CA THR A 188 -22.39 -2.87 26.02
C THR A 188 -22.80 -3.42 24.67
N ILE A 189 -23.00 -2.55 23.67
CA ILE A 189 -23.30 -2.91 22.29
C ILE A 189 -22.05 -2.71 21.42
N MET A 190 -21.74 -3.69 20.56
CA MET A 190 -20.60 -3.65 19.65
C MET A 190 -21.04 -3.21 18.26
N TYR A 191 -20.44 -2.13 17.77
CA TYR A 191 -20.59 -1.58 16.43
C TYR A 191 -19.32 -1.84 15.63
N LYS A 192 -19.46 -2.04 14.32
CA LYS A 192 -18.32 -2.07 13.39
C LYS A 192 -18.26 -0.73 12.68
N GLU A 193 -17.17 0.00 12.89
CA GLU A 193 -16.88 1.25 12.21
C GLU A 193 -15.80 1.02 11.16
N CYS A 194 -16.04 1.44 9.93
CA CYS A 194 -15.03 1.37 8.90
C CYS A 194 -14.13 2.60 8.97
N LEU A 195 -12.82 2.37 9.04
CA LEU A 195 -11.79 3.40 8.96
C LEU A 195 -11.00 3.23 7.67
N LEU A 196 -10.54 4.33 7.10
CA LEU A 196 -9.46 4.25 6.11
C LEU A 196 -8.15 3.99 6.82
N ILE A 197 -7.36 3.12 6.19
CA ILE A 197 -6.03 2.68 6.57
C ILE A 197 -5.11 3.00 5.39
N PRO A 198 -4.63 4.24 5.23
CA PRO A 198 -3.71 4.58 4.16
C PRO A 198 -2.39 3.83 4.37
N LYS A 199 -2.02 3.01 3.38
CA LYS A 199 -0.81 2.18 3.43
C LYS A 199 0.36 2.92 2.79
N ILE A 200 1.44 3.04 3.55
CA ILE A 200 2.71 3.59 3.08
C ILE A 200 3.60 2.50 2.46
N HIS A 201 3.48 1.26 2.94
CA HIS A 201 4.30 0.08 2.60
C HIS A 201 5.79 0.27 2.89
N PHE A 202 6.37 -0.65 3.66
CA PHE A 202 7.79 -0.63 3.98
C PHE A 202 8.62 -1.09 2.77
N ILE A 203 8.12 -2.13 2.10
CA ILE A 203 8.61 -2.60 0.80
C ILE A 203 7.48 -2.50 -0.23
N ARG A 204 7.77 -1.89 -1.37
CA ARG A 204 6.83 -1.72 -2.47
C ARG A 204 7.21 -2.61 -3.66
N SER A 205 6.22 -3.23 -4.28
CA SER A 205 6.39 -3.95 -5.55
C SER A 205 6.18 -2.97 -6.70
N CYS A 206 7.24 -2.65 -7.42
CA CYS A 206 7.22 -1.67 -8.50
C CYS A 206 8.05 -2.13 -9.70
N MET A 207 7.79 -1.56 -10.86
CA MET A 207 8.66 -1.70 -12.05
C MET A 207 8.47 -0.53 -13.01
N HIS A 208 9.44 -0.33 -13.90
CA HIS A 208 9.16 0.44 -15.11
C HIS A 208 8.31 -0.43 -16.06
N PRO A 209 7.28 0.10 -16.75
CA PRO A 209 6.38 -0.73 -17.56
C PRO A 209 7.07 -1.59 -18.64
N SER A 210 8.21 -1.13 -19.19
CA SER A 210 9.00 -1.87 -20.17
C SER A 210 9.66 -3.14 -19.62
N GLU A 211 9.79 -3.27 -18.29
CA GLU A 211 10.45 -4.41 -17.62
C GLU A 211 9.54 -5.65 -17.53
N ILE A 212 8.28 -5.53 -17.97
CA ILE A 212 7.30 -6.61 -17.95
C ILE A 212 7.81 -7.88 -18.65
N HIS A 213 7.83 -8.99 -17.93
CA HIS A 213 8.11 -10.30 -18.49
C HIS A 213 6.86 -10.90 -19.14
N ILE A 214 6.88 -11.04 -20.47
CA ILE A 214 5.75 -11.57 -21.25
C ILE A 214 6.06 -13.01 -21.71
N SER A 215 5.44 -13.99 -21.05
CA SER A 215 5.61 -15.40 -21.38
C SER A 215 5.09 -15.78 -22.78
N LYS A 216 5.64 -16.86 -23.36
CA LYS A 216 5.15 -17.44 -24.64
C LYS A 216 3.66 -17.79 -24.59
N LYS A 217 3.17 -18.24 -23.42
CA LYS A 217 1.76 -18.59 -23.19
C LYS A 217 0.85 -17.38 -23.35
N VAL A 218 1.24 -16.23 -22.81
CA VAL A 218 0.50 -14.97 -22.95
C VAL A 218 0.44 -14.55 -24.42
N LYS A 219 1.58 -14.55 -25.13
CA LYS A 219 1.66 -14.19 -26.57
C LYS A 219 0.76 -15.06 -27.46
N LYS A 220 0.54 -16.33 -27.09
CA LYS A 220 -0.36 -17.25 -27.80
C LYS A 220 -1.83 -16.98 -27.48
N LYS A 221 -2.16 -16.69 -26.21
CA LYS A 221 -3.55 -16.58 -25.73
C LYS A 221 -4.19 -15.21 -25.91
N CYS A 222 -3.43 -14.13 -26.06
CA CYS A 222 -3.95 -12.76 -26.08
C CYS A 222 -4.70 -12.34 -27.36
N LYS A 223 -4.80 -13.21 -28.39
CA LYS A 223 -5.33 -12.86 -29.72
C LYS A 223 -6.77 -12.32 -29.70
N HIS A 224 -7.62 -12.89 -28.87
CA HIS A 224 -9.06 -12.56 -28.80
C HIS A 224 -9.41 -11.68 -27.61
N PHE A 225 -8.39 -11.11 -26.94
CA PHE A 225 -8.59 -10.21 -25.82
C PHE A 225 -8.40 -8.76 -26.25
N TYR A 226 -9.19 -7.87 -25.67
CA TYR A 226 -9.11 -6.43 -25.90
C TYR A 226 -9.03 -5.71 -24.57
N ILE A 227 -8.24 -4.65 -24.50
CA ILE A 227 -8.14 -3.78 -23.32
C ILE A 227 -8.84 -2.45 -23.58
N SER A 228 -9.58 -1.94 -22.60
CA SER A 228 -10.04 -0.55 -22.60
C SER A 228 -9.73 0.16 -21.30
N ILE A 229 -9.85 1.48 -21.31
CA ILE A 229 -9.63 2.37 -20.18
C ILE A 229 -10.90 3.20 -19.98
N ASP A 230 -11.36 3.31 -18.75
CA ASP A 230 -12.50 4.13 -18.30
C ASP A 230 -13.81 3.83 -19.04
N LYS A 231 -13.95 2.63 -19.61
CA LYS A 231 -15.13 2.26 -20.43
C LYS A 231 -16.28 1.72 -19.59
N ASN A 232 -15.99 0.98 -18.52
CA ASN A 232 -17.01 0.33 -17.70
C ASN A 232 -16.56 0.26 -16.23
N PHE A 233 -16.43 1.42 -15.60
CA PHE A 233 -16.00 1.54 -14.21
C PHE A 233 -16.91 0.77 -13.26
N GLU A 234 -18.23 0.88 -13.42
CA GLU A 234 -19.23 0.17 -12.63
C GLU A 234 -19.06 -1.33 -12.73
N GLY A 235 -18.95 -1.87 -13.94
CA GLY A 235 -18.77 -3.31 -14.15
C GLY A 235 -17.45 -3.84 -13.58
N VAL A 236 -16.40 -3.01 -13.54
CA VAL A 236 -15.13 -3.36 -12.88
C VAL A 236 -15.28 -3.38 -11.37
N MET A 237 -15.93 -2.37 -10.79
CA MET A 237 -16.22 -2.29 -9.35
C MET A 237 -17.07 -3.48 -8.90
N GLU A 238 -18.13 -3.80 -9.64
CA GLU A 238 -18.97 -4.97 -9.41
C GLU A 238 -18.18 -6.27 -9.49
N GLY A 239 -17.32 -6.43 -10.50
CA GLY A 239 -16.47 -7.62 -10.64
C GLY A 239 -15.47 -7.81 -9.51
N ILE A 240 -14.92 -6.71 -8.96
CA ILE A 240 -14.05 -6.75 -7.78
C ILE A 240 -14.82 -7.23 -6.55
N VAL A 241 -16.00 -6.67 -6.30
CA VAL A 241 -16.84 -7.02 -5.14
C VAL A 241 -17.38 -8.44 -5.26
N GLU A 242 -17.77 -8.88 -6.45
CA GLU A 242 -18.17 -10.26 -6.74
C GLU A 242 -17.04 -11.23 -6.39
N LYS A 243 -15.81 -10.91 -6.77
CA LYS A 243 -14.66 -11.81 -6.62
C LYS A 243 -14.13 -11.89 -5.19
N HIS A 244 -14.10 -10.77 -4.47
CA HIS A 244 -13.40 -10.65 -3.18
C HIS A 244 -14.32 -10.28 -2.01
N GLY A 245 -15.62 -10.07 -2.27
CA GLY A 245 -16.52 -9.39 -1.34
C GLY A 245 -16.16 -7.90 -1.20
N GLU A 246 -16.72 -7.23 -0.18
CA GLU A 246 -16.33 -5.85 0.14
C GLU A 246 -14.83 -5.76 0.44
N ASN A 247 -14.29 -6.73 1.21
CA ASN A 247 -12.91 -6.75 1.71
C ASN A 247 -12.50 -5.38 2.32
N TRP A 248 -11.71 -4.58 1.59
CA TRP A 248 -11.34 -3.22 1.97
C TRP A 248 -12.08 -2.14 1.17
N LEU A 249 -12.73 -2.51 0.07
CA LEU A 249 -13.46 -1.63 -0.83
C LEU A 249 -14.94 -1.56 -0.40
N TYR A 250 -15.17 -1.18 0.86
CA TYR A 250 -16.51 -1.00 1.42
C TYR A 250 -17.33 0.02 0.63
N PRO A 251 -18.68 -0.01 0.70
CA PRO A 251 -19.54 0.88 -0.06
C PRO A 251 -19.15 2.36 0.02
N PHE A 252 -18.75 2.86 1.20
CA PHE A 252 -18.30 4.25 1.32
C PHE A 252 -17.04 4.54 0.49
N VAL A 253 -16.07 3.62 0.43
CA VAL A 253 -14.86 3.78 -0.41
C VAL A 253 -15.24 3.77 -1.89
N GLN A 254 -16.19 2.90 -2.28
CA GLN A 254 -16.68 2.84 -3.66
C GLN A 254 -17.31 4.17 -4.08
N GLU A 255 -18.14 4.77 -3.23
CA GLU A 255 -18.78 6.05 -3.50
C GLU A 255 -17.77 7.19 -3.62
N GLU A 256 -16.76 7.23 -2.76
CA GLU A 256 -15.71 8.26 -2.83
C GLU A 256 -14.83 8.07 -4.07
N PHE A 257 -14.53 6.83 -4.48
CA PHE A 257 -13.82 6.56 -5.72
C PHE A 257 -14.64 6.95 -6.95
N LYS A 258 -15.96 6.73 -6.96
CA LYS A 258 -16.86 7.22 -8.02
C LYS A 258 -16.80 8.74 -8.16
N LYS A 259 -16.82 9.48 -7.04
CA LYS A 259 -16.69 10.96 -7.08
C LYS A 259 -15.39 11.41 -7.74
N ILE A 260 -14.29 10.68 -7.52
CA ILE A 260 -12.99 10.97 -8.15
C ILE A 260 -13.00 10.60 -9.64
N PHE A 261 -13.48 9.40 -9.98
CA PHE A 261 -13.58 8.90 -11.35
C PHE A 261 -14.41 9.84 -12.24
N TYR A 262 -15.60 10.20 -11.78
CA TYR A 262 -16.50 11.14 -12.47
C TYR A 262 -16.10 12.60 -12.36
N LYS A 263 -14.95 12.89 -11.73
CA LYS A 263 -14.39 14.25 -11.56
C LYS A 263 -15.32 15.21 -10.80
N HIS A 264 -16.24 14.68 -9.99
CA HIS A 264 -17.00 15.49 -9.03
C HIS A 264 -16.09 16.08 -7.96
N VAL A 265 -14.99 15.38 -7.65
CA VAL A 265 -13.90 15.87 -6.80
C VAL A 265 -12.58 15.66 -7.53
N THR A 266 -11.78 16.72 -7.62
CA THR A 266 -10.46 16.70 -8.25
C THR A 266 -9.42 17.30 -7.34
N TYR A 267 -8.18 16.80 -7.41
CA TYR A 267 -7.05 17.40 -6.71
C TYR A 267 -5.77 17.20 -7.53
N LYS A 268 -5.15 18.32 -7.91
CA LYS A 268 -3.95 18.35 -8.75
C LYS A 268 -4.14 17.48 -10.01
N ASN A 269 -3.26 16.50 -10.22
CA ASN A 269 -3.28 15.59 -11.36
C ASN A 269 -3.71 14.16 -10.99
N VAL A 270 -4.36 13.96 -9.83
CA VAL A 270 -4.88 12.65 -9.44
C VAL A 270 -6.11 12.29 -10.27
N LYS A 271 -6.11 11.08 -10.80
CA LYS A 271 -7.29 10.47 -11.44
C LYS A 271 -7.40 9.00 -11.02
N ILE A 272 -8.63 8.54 -10.83
CA ILE A 272 -8.93 7.11 -10.74
C ILE A 272 -9.36 6.64 -12.11
N HIS A 273 -8.98 5.42 -12.45
CA HIS A 273 -9.28 4.77 -13.72
C HIS A 273 -9.81 3.37 -13.51
N SER A 274 -10.62 2.91 -14.46
CA SER A 274 -10.86 1.49 -14.67
C SER A 274 -10.06 1.01 -15.89
N VAL A 275 -9.55 -0.21 -15.79
CA VAL A 275 -8.95 -0.94 -16.90
C VAL A 275 -9.78 -2.18 -17.10
N GLU A 276 -10.33 -2.34 -18.30
CA GLU A 276 -11.18 -3.47 -18.63
C GLU A 276 -10.48 -4.42 -19.59
N LEU A 277 -10.64 -5.72 -19.37
CA LEU A 277 -10.24 -6.76 -20.32
C LEU A 277 -11.47 -7.50 -20.84
N TRP A 278 -11.62 -7.47 -22.15
CA TRP A 278 -12.75 -8.05 -22.87
C TRP A 278 -12.34 -9.32 -23.63
N PHE A 279 -13.24 -10.30 -23.69
CA PHE A 279 -13.17 -11.41 -24.64
C PHE A 279 -14.46 -11.38 -25.48
N GLY A 280 -14.35 -10.93 -26.74
CA GLY A 280 -15.52 -10.48 -27.49
C GLY A 280 -16.12 -9.23 -26.84
N ASP A 281 -17.35 -9.36 -26.33
CA ASP A 281 -18.07 -8.30 -25.60
C ASP A 281 -18.24 -8.61 -24.10
N GLU A 282 -17.69 -9.73 -23.62
CA GLU A 282 -17.72 -10.10 -22.21
C GLU A 282 -16.57 -9.44 -21.44
N LEU A 283 -16.88 -8.79 -20.30
CA LEU A 283 -15.90 -8.28 -19.35
C LEU A 283 -15.33 -9.43 -18.51
N VAL A 284 -14.14 -9.90 -18.88
CA VAL A 284 -13.53 -11.13 -18.33
C VAL A 284 -12.44 -10.88 -17.29
N ALA A 285 -11.92 -9.66 -17.20
CA ALA A 285 -11.09 -9.17 -16.11
C ALA A 285 -11.16 -7.64 -16.07
N GLY A 286 -10.75 -7.07 -14.95
CA GLY A 286 -10.58 -5.63 -14.84
C GLY A 286 -9.86 -5.25 -13.55
N GLU A 287 -9.34 -4.03 -13.50
CA GLU A 287 -8.80 -3.43 -12.29
C GLU A 287 -9.18 -1.96 -12.16
N ILE A 288 -9.24 -1.49 -10.92
CA ILE A 288 -9.16 -0.07 -10.63
C ILE A 288 -7.73 0.31 -10.28
N GLY A 289 -7.31 1.47 -10.75
CA GLY A 289 -6.01 2.06 -10.48
C GLY A 289 -6.11 3.58 -10.41
N ASN A 290 -5.02 4.24 -10.03
CA ASN A 290 -4.94 5.69 -10.07
C ASN A 290 -3.67 6.16 -10.78
N THR A 291 -3.75 7.34 -11.38
CA THR A 291 -2.59 8.03 -11.96
C THR A 291 -2.24 9.26 -11.14
N VAL A 292 -0.94 9.50 -10.99
CA VAL A 292 -0.36 10.75 -10.47
C VAL A 292 0.86 11.08 -11.32
N GLY A 293 0.71 12.02 -12.25
CA GLY A 293 1.75 12.30 -13.24
C GLY A 293 2.02 11.07 -14.10
N SER A 294 3.28 10.62 -14.15
CA SER A 294 3.71 9.44 -14.89
C SER A 294 3.86 8.19 -14.00
N VAL A 295 3.19 8.20 -12.85
CA VAL A 295 3.02 7.04 -11.96
C VAL A 295 1.61 6.47 -12.15
N TYR A 296 1.52 5.15 -12.36
CA TYR A 296 0.27 4.39 -12.32
C TYR A 296 0.33 3.41 -11.16
N THR A 297 -0.67 3.45 -10.28
CA THR A 297 -0.81 2.54 -9.13
C THR A 297 -1.99 1.60 -9.36
N SER A 298 -1.73 0.29 -9.46
CA SER A 298 -2.78 -0.74 -9.47
C SER A 298 -3.28 -0.97 -8.04
N LEU A 299 -4.60 -0.85 -7.82
CA LEU A 299 -5.18 -1.02 -6.48
C LEU A 299 -5.73 -2.43 -6.28
N THR A 300 -6.71 -2.82 -7.09
CA THR A 300 -7.32 -4.16 -7.03
C THR A 300 -8.03 -4.47 -8.33
N GLY A 301 -8.19 -5.76 -8.60
CA GLY A 301 -8.86 -6.24 -9.80
C GLY A 301 -9.45 -7.62 -9.63
N PHE A 302 -10.10 -8.10 -10.68
CA PHE A 302 -10.74 -9.41 -10.74
C PHE A 302 -10.44 -10.09 -12.08
N GLN A 303 -10.70 -11.40 -12.13
CA GLN A 303 -10.75 -12.15 -13.38
C GLN A 303 -11.82 -13.23 -13.29
N ARG A 304 -12.52 -13.45 -14.40
CA ARG A 304 -13.52 -14.51 -14.61
C ARG A 304 -12.99 -15.61 -15.52
N LYS A 305 -12.05 -15.28 -16.42
CA LYS A 305 -11.46 -16.23 -17.39
C LYS A 305 -10.01 -16.58 -17.04
N SER A 306 -9.65 -17.85 -17.23
CA SER A 306 -8.27 -18.31 -17.01
C SER A 306 -7.26 -17.52 -17.84
N CYS A 307 -6.16 -17.12 -17.19
CA CYS A 307 -5.08 -16.31 -17.77
C CYS A 307 -5.45 -14.85 -18.08
N ALA A 308 -6.70 -14.41 -17.85
CA ALA A 308 -7.12 -13.04 -18.15
C ALA A 308 -6.33 -12.02 -17.34
N GLY A 309 -6.12 -12.25 -16.03
CA GLY A 309 -5.34 -11.34 -15.19
C GLY A 309 -3.91 -11.13 -15.70
N THR A 310 -3.19 -12.19 -16.04
CA THR A 310 -1.82 -12.05 -16.59
C THR A 310 -1.83 -11.37 -17.97
N ILE A 311 -2.82 -11.64 -18.82
CA ILE A 311 -2.95 -10.97 -20.12
C ILE A 311 -3.21 -9.47 -19.93
N GLN A 312 -4.10 -9.11 -19.00
CA GLN A 312 -4.39 -7.71 -18.65
C GLN A 312 -3.12 -7.00 -18.20
N LEU A 313 -2.37 -7.57 -17.24
CA LEU A 313 -1.13 -6.98 -16.75
C LEU A 313 -0.11 -6.78 -17.89
N CYS A 314 0.08 -7.77 -18.77
CA CYS A 314 0.99 -7.62 -19.90
C CYS A 314 0.54 -6.57 -20.91
N ALA A 315 -0.75 -6.47 -21.20
CA ALA A 315 -1.31 -5.47 -22.11
C ALA A 315 -1.25 -4.06 -21.52
N LEU A 316 -1.59 -3.92 -20.23
CA LEU A 316 -1.53 -2.67 -19.49
C LEU A 316 -0.09 -2.16 -19.41
N ALA A 317 0.89 -3.03 -19.14
CA ALA A 317 2.31 -2.67 -19.16
C ALA A 317 2.72 -2.01 -20.49
N LYS A 318 2.30 -2.59 -21.61
CA LYS A 318 2.61 -2.06 -22.95
C LYS A 318 1.90 -0.75 -23.23
N LEU A 319 0.66 -0.61 -22.77
CA LEU A 319 -0.07 0.65 -22.87
C LEU A 319 0.59 1.77 -22.05
N LEU A 320 0.96 1.48 -20.79
CA LEU A 320 1.69 2.40 -19.92
C LEU A 320 3.05 2.80 -20.51
N GLU A 321 3.80 1.84 -21.06
CA GLU A 321 5.07 2.09 -21.76
C GLU A 321 4.87 3.02 -22.96
N MET A 322 3.89 2.74 -23.83
CA MET A 322 3.55 3.59 -24.97
C MET A 322 3.15 5.00 -24.54
N GLN A 323 2.56 5.15 -23.35
CA GLN A 323 2.10 6.42 -22.78
C GLN A 323 3.14 7.07 -21.86
N LYS A 324 4.38 6.58 -21.87
CA LYS A 324 5.53 7.17 -21.17
C LYS A 324 5.34 7.25 -19.65
N PHE A 325 4.63 6.29 -19.07
CA PHE A 325 4.63 6.08 -17.63
C PHE A 325 6.01 5.57 -17.18
N ASN A 326 6.54 6.15 -16.11
CA ASN A 326 7.89 5.85 -15.60
C ASN A 326 7.87 4.89 -14.42
N LEU A 327 6.75 4.81 -13.70
CA LEU A 327 6.62 3.95 -12.53
C LEU A 327 5.26 3.27 -12.55
N TRP A 328 5.27 1.94 -12.55
CA TRP A 328 4.11 1.14 -12.25
C TRP A 328 4.24 0.57 -10.84
N ASP A 329 3.40 1.08 -9.95
CA ASP A 329 3.26 0.67 -8.57
C ASP A 329 2.18 -0.42 -8.46
N LEU A 330 2.60 -1.60 -8.02
CA LEU A 330 1.72 -2.74 -7.83
C LEU A 330 1.32 -2.91 -6.36
N GLY A 331 1.72 -2.01 -5.45
CA GLY A 331 1.41 -2.10 -4.02
C GLY A 331 2.24 -3.17 -3.32
N MET A 332 1.56 -4.10 -2.63
CA MET A 332 2.20 -5.19 -1.89
C MET A 332 2.92 -6.19 -2.78
N LEU A 333 4.02 -6.73 -2.26
CA LEU A 333 4.73 -7.84 -2.88
C LEU A 333 3.88 -9.12 -2.88
N LEU A 334 3.72 -9.74 -4.04
CA LEU A 334 3.09 -11.05 -4.18
C LEU A 334 3.96 -11.92 -5.11
N PRO A 335 4.09 -13.23 -4.88
CA PRO A 335 5.00 -14.09 -5.65
C PRO A 335 4.84 -13.96 -7.16
N TYR A 336 3.60 -13.95 -7.67
CA TYR A 336 3.33 -13.84 -9.10
C TYR A 336 3.78 -12.50 -9.72
N LYS A 337 3.94 -11.43 -8.93
CA LYS A 337 4.41 -10.12 -9.42
C LYS A 337 5.90 -10.18 -9.78
N LYS A 338 6.69 -10.96 -9.03
CA LYS A 338 8.09 -11.23 -9.36
C LYS A 338 8.21 -11.95 -10.69
N ASP A 339 7.34 -12.94 -10.95
CA ASP A 339 7.34 -13.70 -12.19
C ASP A 339 7.07 -12.84 -13.44
N ILE A 340 6.36 -11.72 -13.28
CA ILE A 340 6.11 -10.76 -14.37
C ILE A 340 7.13 -9.61 -14.41
N GLY A 341 8.16 -9.62 -13.56
CA GLY A 341 9.27 -8.65 -13.60
C GLY A 341 9.22 -7.54 -12.55
N SER A 342 8.27 -7.56 -11.61
CA SER A 342 8.24 -6.57 -10.53
C SER A 342 9.46 -6.70 -9.63
N LYS A 343 9.95 -5.56 -9.13
CA LYS A 343 11.05 -5.48 -8.18
C LYS A 343 10.55 -5.01 -6.82
N GLU A 344 11.23 -5.46 -5.78
CA GLU A 344 11.10 -4.90 -4.45
C GLU A 344 11.91 -3.62 -4.37
N ILE A 345 11.28 -2.53 -3.95
CA ILE A 345 11.96 -1.27 -3.66
C ILE A 345 11.61 -0.82 -2.24
N SER A 346 12.58 -0.22 -1.56
CA SER A 346 12.37 0.32 -0.20
C SER A 346 11.37 1.48 -0.22
N MET A 347 10.72 1.77 0.92
CA MET A 347 9.89 2.96 1.09
C MET A 347 10.61 4.24 0.60
N LYS A 348 11.85 4.46 1.06
CA LYS A 348 12.66 5.63 0.67
C LYS A 348 12.86 5.71 -0.85
N GLU A 349 13.18 4.60 -1.50
CA GLU A 349 13.36 4.56 -2.95
C GLU A 349 12.04 4.80 -3.69
N PHE A 350 10.94 4.19 -3.26
CA PHE A 350 9.61 4.40 -3.83
C PHE A 350 9.24 5.89 -3.80
N TYR A 351 9.32 6.54 -2.63
CA TYR A 351 8.94 7.95 -2.51
C TYR A 351 9.90 8.89 -3.25
N THR A 352 11.18 8.53 -3.38
CA THR A 352 12.12 9.26 -4.25
C THR A 352 11.66 9.23 -5.71
N LYS A 353 11.30 8.05 -6.24
CA LYS A 353 10.78 7.88 -7.60
C LYS A 353 9.41 8.53 -7.78
N HIS A 354 8.50 8.33 -6.82
CA HIS A 354 7.16 8.91 -6.84
C HIS A 354 7.22 10.44 -6.91
N ARG A 355 8.04 11.09 -6.08
CA ARG A 355 8.23 12.56 -6.11
C ARG A 355 8.80 13.05 -7.43
N LEU A 356 9.73 12.31 -8.04
CA LEU A 356 10.28 12.65 -9.35
C LEU A 356 9.22 12.57 -10.46
N PHE A 357 8.37 11.53 -10.43
CA PHE A 357 7.45 11.22 -11.51
C PHE A 357 6.04 11.81 -11.32
N LYS A 358 5.62 12.16 -10.09
CA LYS A 358 4.29 12.76 -9.79
C LYS A 358 4.06 14.08 -10.51
N HIS A 359 5.13 14.78 -10.91
CA HIS A 359 5.06 16.05 -11.64
C HIS A 359 5.20 15.91 -13.15
N GLN A 360 5.53 14.73 -13.67
CA GLN A 360 5.69 14.49 -15.10
C GLN A 360 4.35 14.12 -15.72
N HIS A 361 3.91 14.86 -16.74
CA HIS A 361 2.64 14.57 -17.37
C HIS A 361 2.69 13.29 -18.23
N ALA A 362 1.73 12.39 -18.01
CA ALA A 362 1.41 11.28 -18.88
C ALA A 362 -0.11 11.20 -19.08
N GLU A 363 -0.56 10.96 -20.30
CA GLU A 363 -1.98 10.80 -20.61
C GLU A 363 -2.33 9.32 -20.62
N PHE A 364 -3.32 8.91 -19.82
CA PHE A 364 -3.79 7.53 -19.74
C PHE A 364 -5.16 7.37 -20.40
N LYS A 365 -5.21 6.65 -21.51
CA LYS A 365 -6.42 6.40 -22.32
C LYS A 365 -6.21 5.26 -23.31
N THR A 366 -7.27 4.71 -23.90
CA THR A 366 -7.10 3.92 -25.13
C THR A 366 -6.83 4.83 -26.33
N PRO A 367 -5.75 4.61 -27.11
CA PRO A 367 -5.47 5.41 -28.28
C PRO A 367 -6.37 4.98 -29.47
N PHE A 368 -7.06 5.96 -30.06
CA PHE A 368 -7.77 5.89 -31.36
C PHE A 368 -8.96 4.94 -31.49
N MET A 369 -9.30 4.14 -30.46
CA MET A 369 -10.42 3.19 -30.48
C MET A 369 -11.00 2.97 -29.08
N ASP A 370 -12.24 2.47 -29.02
CA ASP A 370 -12.91 2.14 -27.76
C ASP A 370 -12.27 0.98 -27.00
N LYS A 371 -11.65 0.03 -27.71
CA LYS A 371 -10.97 -1.14 -27.15
C LYS A 371 -9.81 -1.55 -28.06
N LEU A 372 -8.67 -1.91 -27.49
CA LEU A 372 -7.43 -2.21 -28.23
C LEU A 372 -7.06 -3.69 -28.10
N ASN A 373 -6.77 -4.34 -29.22
CA ASN A 373 -6.42 -5.76 -29.23
C ASN A 373 -5.11 -6.02 -28.47
N CYS A 374 -5.13 -6.94 -27.50
CA CYS A 374 -3.97 -7.23 -26.67
C CYS A 374 -2.82 -7.88 -27.46
N SER A 375 -3.09 -8.60 -28.54
CA SER A 375 -2.04 -9.16 -29.41
C SER A 375 -1.26 -8.07 -30.13
N VAL A 376 -1.94 -7.03 -30.60
CA VAL A 376 -1.33 -5.86 -31.25
C VAL A 376 -0.37 -5.16 -30.29
N LEU A 377 -0.85 -4.82 -29.08
CA LEU A 377 -0.04 -4.20 -28.02
C LEU A 377 1.18 -5.04 -27.63
N ILE A 378 0.97 -6.34 -27.39
CA ILE A 378 2.01 -7.22 -26.85
C ILE A 378 3.07 -7.59 -27.89
N LYS A 379 2.70 -7.70 -29.17
CA LYS A 379 3.61 -8.13 -30.24
C LYS A 379 4.24 -6.97 -30.99
N GLY A 380 3.75 -5.74 -30.83
CA GLY A 380 4.25 -4.57 -31.55
C GLY A 380 3.91 -4.55 -33.04
N THR A 381 2.98 -5.39 -33.51
CA THR A 381 2.42 -5.29 -34.85
C THR A 381 1.63 -4.00 -34.95
N ASN A 382 1.91 -3.17 -35.96
CA ASN A 382 1.21 -1.90 -36.19
C ASN A 382 -0.31 -2.11 -36.19
N PRO A 383 -1.12 -1.37 -35.39
CA PRO A 383 -2.58 -1.54 -35.31
C PRO A 383 -3.30 -1.49 -36.66
N GLN A 384 -2.69 -0.85 -37.67
CA GLN A 384 -3.20 -0.79 -39.05
C GLN A 384 -3.21 -2.14 -39.78
N SER A 385 -2.51 -3.17 -39.27
CA SER A 385 -2.42 -4.50 -39.90
C SER A 385 -3.61 -5.43 -39.62
N PHE A 386 -4.61 -5.00 -38.85
CA PHE A 386 -5.81 -5.79 -38.54
C PHE A 386 -7.11 -5.16 -39.05
N LYS A 387 -7.03 -4.24 -40.03
CA LYS A 387 -8.21 -3.92 -40.85
C LYS A 387 -8.33 -5.04 -41.88
N GLU A 388 -9.50 -5.67 -41.90
CA GLU A 388 -9.95 -6.73 -42.83
C GLU A 388 -9.56 -8.16 -42.44
N GLU A 389 -10.42 -8.79 -41.63
CA GLU A 389 -10.89 -10.17 -41.84
C GLU A 389 -12.32 -10.30 -41.30
#